data_AF-A0A062WN85-F1
#
_entry.id   AF-A0A062WN85-F1
#
_cell.length_a   1.000
_cell.length_b   1.000
_cell.length_c   1.000
_cell.angle_alpha   90.00
_cell.angle_beta   90.00
_cell.angle_gamma   90.00
#
_symmetry.space_group_name_H-M   'P 1'
#
loop_
_entity.id
_entity.type
_entity.pdbx_description
1 polymer ?
#
loop_
_entity_poly.entity_id
_entity_poly.type
_entity_poly.pdbx_seq_one_letter_code
_entity_poly.pdbx_strand_id
1 'polypeptide(L)'
;MLGLLALRATVVPTDGLITLERDHHREIGLTRAQVEKLTDSSLDFTEAGSMIFAALASTTGELERTLRPGRQLTDDDLAELNTLGDAYKTQTILLVQLYVDSVIRGNALLREEQLPLCQT
;
A
#
# COMPACT_ATOMS: atom_id res chain seq x y z
N MET A 1 7.37 -15.27 -12.64
CA MET A 1 5.99 -14.90 -12.25
C MET A 1 5.81 -14.83 -10.73
N LEU A 2 6.77 -14.23 -10.01
CA LEU A 2 6.75 -14.09 -8.54
C LEU A 2 6.48 -12.64 -8.09
N GLY A 3 6.72 -11.63 -8.94
CA GLY A 3 6.54 -10.21 -8.59
C GLY A 3 5.08 -9.76 -8.45
N LEU A 4 4.16 -10.34 -9.23
CA LEU A 4 2.73 -9.98 -9.18
C LEU A 4 1.96 -10.59 -8.00
N LEU A 5 2.45 -11.69 -7.42
CA LEU A 5 1.83 -12.32 -6.25
C LEU A 5 2.19 -11.59 -4.94
N ALA A 6 3.36 -10.93 -4.88
CA ALA A 6 3.77 -10.14 -3.72
C ALA A 6 3.03 -8.80 -3.60
N LEU A 7 2.58 -8.19 -4.72
CA LEU A 7 1.78 -6.97 -4.70
C LEU A 7 0.32 -7.18 -4.24
N ARG A 8 -0.10 -8.43 -4.05
CA ARG A 8 -1.34 -8.81 -3.37
C ARG A 8 -1.16 -9.05 -1.87
N ALA A 9 -0.02 -8.65 -1.29
CA ALA A 9 -0.01 -8.38 0.14
C ALA A 9 -1.18 -7.42 0.39
N THR A 10 -2.20 -7.91 1.10
CA THR A 10 -3.36 -7.15 1.51
C THR A 10 -2.84 -6.06 2.43
N VAL A 11 -2.39 -4.93 1.86
CA VAL A 11 -2.00 -3.77 2.63
C VAL A 11 -3.30 -3.20 3.14
N VAL A 12 -3.68 -3.63 4.34
CA VAL A 12 -4.88 -3.12 4.99
C VAL A 12 -4.44 -1.87 5.75
N PRO A 13 -4.82 -0.66 5.31
CA PRO A 13 -4.58 0.54 6.10
C PRO A 13 -5.32 0.44 7.44
N THR A 14 -5.02 1.33 8.38
CA THR A 14 -5.67 1.36 9.71
C THR A 14 -5.44 0.10 10.56
N ASP A 15 -4.29 -0.57 10.41
CA ASP A 15 -3.93 -1.79 11.16
C ASP A 15 -4.94 -2.95 11.01
N GLY A 16 -5.63 -3.02 9.87
CA GLY A 16 -6.66 -4.04 9.69
C GLY A 16 -7.98 -3.77 10.43
N LEU A 17 -8.10 -2.64 11.14
CA LEU A 17 -9.26 -2.35 12.00
C LEU A 17 -10.58 -2.44 11.26
N ILE A 18 -10.66 -1.98 10.01
CA ILE A 18 -11.90 -2.04 9.21
C ILE A 18 -12.20 -3.45 8.68
N THR A 19 -11.17 -4.28 8.56
CA THR A 19 -11.31 -5.69 8.18
C THR A 19 -11.65 -6.60 9.36
N LEU A 20 -11.60 -6.09 10.59
CA LEU A 20 -12.05 -6.84 11.77
C LEU A 20 -13.56 -7.07 11.73
N GLU A 21 -13.99 -8.18 12.34
CA GLU A 21 -15.41 -8.48 12.50
C GLU A 21 -16.10 -7.43 13.39
N ARG A 22 -17.41 -7.22 13.18
CA ARG A 22 -18.20 -6.22 13.94
C ARG A 22 -18.11 -6.38 15.45
N ASP A 23 -17.88 -7.60 15.94
CA ASP A 23 -17.76 -7.87 17.37
C ASP A 23 -16.45 -7.32 17.95
N HIS A 24 -15.35 -7.33 17.19
CA HIS A 24 -14.08 -6.72 17.60
C HIS A 24 -14.18 -5.18 17.67
N HIS A 25 -14.95 -4.54 16.77
CA HIS A 25 -15.20 -3.10 16.87
C HIS A 25 -15.90 -2.72 18.18
N ARG A 26 -16.79 -3.59 18.67
CA ARG A 26 -17.49 -3.40 19.94
C ARG A 26 -16.56 -3.61 21.13
N GLU A 27 -15.66 -4.60 21.07
CA GLU A 27 -14.65 -4.85 22.11
C GLU A 27 -13.67 -3.68 22.27
N ILE A 28 -13.24 -3.07 21.16
CA ILE A 28 -12.42 -1.85 21.16
C ILE A 28 -13.24 -0.61 21.59
N GLY A 29 -14.57 -0.72 21.60
CA GLY A 29 -15.48 0.37 21.94
C GLY A 29 -15.50 1.48 20.88
N LEU A 30 -15.35 1.13 19.60
CA LEU A 30 -15.44 2.09 18.49
C LEU A 30 -16.87 2.60 18.36
N THR A 31 -17.01 3.93 18.30
CA THR A 31 -18.29 4.56 17.97
C THR A 31 -18.58 4.42 16.48
N ARG A 32 -19.86 4.49 16.11
CA ARG A 32 -20.27 4.51 14.69
C ARG A 32 -19.52 5.58 13.89
N ALA A 33 -19.36 6.78 14.45
CA ALA A 33 -18.65 7.87 13.78
C ALA A 33 -17.15 7.58 13.57
N GLN A 34 -16.50 6.86 14.50
CA GLN A 34 -15.11 6.42 14.32
C GLN A 34 -15.02 5.38 13.21
N VAL A 35 -15.94 4.41 13.17
CA VAL A 35 -15.98 3.38 12.11
C VAL A 35 -16.19 4.01 10.73
N GLU A 36 -17.10 4.98 10.61
CA GLU A 36 -17.34 5.71 9.35
C GLU A 36 -16.06 6.44 8.89
N LYS A 37 -15.40 7.20 9.77
CA LYS A 37 -14.16 7.92 9.43
C LYS A 37 -12.98 7.00 9.10
N LEU A 38 -12.85 5.88 9.81
CA LEU A 38 -11.83 4.86 9.50
C LEU A 38 -12.09 4.30 8.09
N THR A 39 -13.35 3.97 7.79
CA THR A 39 -13.78 3.47 6.47
C THR A 39 -13.40 4.46 5.37
N ASP A 40 -13.72 5.75 5.55
CA ASP A 40 -13.35 6.80 4.58
C ASP A 40 -11.83 6.87 4.38
N SER A 41 -11.05 6.87 5.46
CA SER A 41 -9.58 6.87 5.39
C SER A 41 -8.98 5.66 4.67
N SER A 42 -9.65 4.50 4.74
CA SER A 42 -9.26 3.29 4.02
C SER A 42 -9.65 3.32 2.55
N LEU A 43 -10.81 3.90 2.23
CA LEU A 43 -11.21 4.15 0.84
C LEU A 43 -10.23 5.11 0.15
N ASP A 44 -9.89 6.22 0.79
CA ASP A 44 -8.90 7.19 0.30
C ASP A 44 -7.54 6.53 0.03
N PHE A 45 -7.06 5.70 0.98
CA PHE A 45 -5.84 4.93 0.79
C PHE A 45 -5.96 3.95 -0.38
N THR A 46 -7.07 3.23 -0.48
CA THR A 46 -7.29 2.23 -1.53
C THR A 46 -7.32 2.89 -2.90
N GLU A 47 -8.01 4.02 -3.04
CA GLU A 47 -8.08 4.79 -4.27
C GLU A 47 -6.69 5.28 -4.70
N ALA A 48 -6.00 6.02 -3.83
CA ALA A 48 -4.67 6.54 -4.12
C ALA A 48 -3.64 5.42 -4.33
N GLY A 49 -3.70 4.37 -3.52
CA GLY A 49 -2.83 3.20 -3.60
C GLY A 49 -3.02 2.42 -4.89
N SER A 50 -4.25 2.29 -5.39
CA SER A 50 -4.55 1.59 -6.64
C SER A 50 -3.83 2.20 -7.85
N MET A 51 -3.72 3.54 -7.89
CA MET A 51 -2.99 4.24 -8.93
C MET A 51 -1.49 3.94 -8.87
N ILE A 52 -0.92 3.92 -7.66
CA ILE A 52 0.50 3.61 -7.45
C ILE A 52 0.79 2.14 -7.80
N PHE A 53 -0.11 1.21 -7.42
CA PHE A 53 0.02 -0.21 -7.79
C PHE A 53 -0.05 -0.42 -9.30
N ALA A 54 -0.94 0.27 -9.99
CA ALA A 54 -1.00 0.22 -11.46
C ALA A 54 0.31 0.72 -12.09
N ALA A 55 0.89 1.80 -11.57
CA ALA A 55 2.17 2.32 -12.03
C ALA A 55 3.32 1.34 -11.78
N LEU A 56 3.41 0.75 -10.57
CA LEU A 56 4.39 -0.28 -10.21
C LEU A 56 4.29 -1.50 -11.13
N ALA A 57 3.07 -1.95 -11.44
CA ALA A 57 2.83 -3.08 -12.34
C ALA A 57 3.31 -2.76 -13.76
N SER A 58 3.04 -1.55 -14.26
CA SER A 58 3.52 -1.09 -15.57
C SER A 58 5.05 -1.05 -15.61
N THR A 59 5.68 -0.39 -14.64
CA THR A 59 7.15 -0.27 -14.55
C THR A 59 7.82 -1.65 -14.42
N THR A 60 7.23 -2.56 -13.65
CA THR A 60 7.74 -3.95 -13.54
C THR A 60 7.63 -4.68 -14.87
N GLY A 61 6.51 -4.54 -15.58
CA GLY A 61 6.34 -5.13 -16.91
C GLY A 61 7.33 -4.59 -17.94
N GLU A 62 7.71 -3.33 -17.84
CA GLU A 62 8.77 -2.71 -18.66
C GLU A 62 10.16 -3.24 -18.30
N LEU A 63 10.50 -3.30 -17.00
CA LEU A 63 11.75 -3.90 -16.52
C LEU A 63 11.91 -5.34 -17.03
N GLU A 64 10.88 -6.17 -16.90
CA GLU A 64 10.89 -7.56 -17.38
C GLU A 64 11.08 -7.65 -18.90
N ARG A 65 10.50 -6.71 -19.66
CA ARG A 65 10.66 -6.64 -21.11
C ARG A 65 12.09 -6.28 -21.52
N THR A 66 12.68 -5.29 -20.87
CA THR A 66 14.05 -4.84 -21.17
C THR A 66 15.09 -5.89 -20.74
N LEU A 67 14.87 -6.57 -19.61
CA LEU A 67 15.72 -7.65 -19.06
C LEU A 67 15.49 -9.04 -19.70
N ARG A 68 14.78 -9.12 -20.84
CA ARG A 68 14.42 -10.40 -21.45
C ARG A 68 15.66 -11.30 -21.65
N PRO A 69 15.63 -12.58 -21.21
CA PRO A 69 16.76 -13.49 -21.35
C PRO A 69 17.20 -13.69 -22.81
N GLY A 70 18.50 -13.91 -23.02
CA GLY A 70 19.06 -14.29 -24.32
C GLY A 70 19.36 -13.11 -25.26
N ARG A 71 19.20 -11.86 -24.79
CA ARG A 71 19.64 -10.65 -25.48
C ARG A 71 20.81 -10.02 -24.73
N GLN A 72 21.82 -9.54 -25.45
CA GLN A 72 22.85 -8.68 -24.88
C GLN A 72 22.27 -7.28 -24.65
N LEU A 73 22.42 -6.76 -23.44
CA LEU A 73 22.00 -5.40 -23.11
C LEU A 73 22.94 -4.39 -23.78
N THR A 74 22.35 -3.38 -24.39
CA THR A 74 23.03 -2.21 -24.95
C THR A 74 23.15 -1.12 -23.88
N ASP A 75 23.95 -0.08 -24.15
CA ASP A 75 24.06 1.07 -23.25
C ASP A 75 22.71 1.81 -23.11
N ASP A 76 21.92 1.87 -24.18
CA ASP A 76 20.57 2.45 -24.15
C ASP A 76 19.64 1.64 -23.24
N ASP A 77 19.73 0.30 -23.27
CA ASP A 77 18.97 -0.56 -22.36
C ASP A 77 19.37 -0.31 -20.91
N LEU A 78 20.66 -0.14 -20.62
CA LEU A 78 21.14 0.16 -19.28
C LEU A 78 20.63 1.51 -18.78
N ALA A 79 20.60 2.53 -19.64
CA ALA A 79 20.03 3.83 -19.32
C ALA A 79 18.52 3.75 -19.04
N GLU A 80 17.77 2.99 -19.85
CA GLU A 80 16.35 2.72 -19.64
C GLU A 80 16.13 2.00 -18.29
N LEU A 81 16.89 0.94 -18.01
CA LEU A 81 16.78 0.18 -16.76
C LEU A 81 17.04 1.05 -15.52
N ASN A 82 18.00 1.97 -15.58
CA ASN A 82 18.22 2.93 -14.50
C ASN A 82 17.01 3.83 -14.30
N THR A 83 16.45 4.37 -15.38
CA THR A 83 15.24 5.22 -15.34
C THR A 83 14.05 4.47 -14.75
N LEU A 84 13.81 3.24 -15.19
CA LEU A 84 12.75 2.39 -14.67
C LEU A 84 12.98 2.01 -13.20
N GLY A 85 14.23 1.76 -12.80
CA GLY A 85 14.61 1.50 -11.42
C GLY A 85 14.31 2.68 -10.49
N ASP A 86 14.63 3.90 -10.93
CA ASP A 86 14.32 5.13 -10.19
C ASP A 86 12.81 5.39 -10.09
N ALA A 87 12.06 5.11 -11.16
CA ALA A 87 10.60 5.19 -11.16
C ALA A 87 10.00 4.18 -10.15
N TYR A 88 10.43 2.92 -10.19
CA TYR A 88 9.98 1.88 -9.28
C TYR A 88 10.27 2.24 -7.81
N LYS A 89 11.48 2.74 -7.54
CA LYS A 89 11.88 3.22 -6.21
C LYS A 89 10.99 4.36 -5.73
N THR A 90 10.75 5.36 -6.58
CA THR A 90 9.89 6.51 -6.26
C THR A 90 8.47 6.07 -5.93
N GLN A 91 7.87 5.22 -6.77
CA GLN A 91 6.52 4.68 -6.55
C GLN A 91 6.42 3.87 -5.26
N THR A 92 7.44 3.07 -4.93
CA THR A 92 7.50 2.30 -3.69
C THR A 92 7.54 3.23 -2.46
N ILE A 93 8.34 4.29 -2.50
CA ILE A 93 8.41 5.29 -1.42
C ILE A 93 7.05 5.96 -1.23
N LEU A 94 6.39 6.37 -2.33
CA LEU A 94 5.07 6.99 -2.27
C LEU A 94 4.02 6.06 -1.66
N LEU A 95 4.03 4.76 -1.99
CA LEU A 95 3.13 3.78 -1.41
C LEU A 95 3.34 3.64 0.10
N VAL A 96 4.60 3.58 0.55
CA VAL A 96 4.94 3.50 1.98
C VAL A 96 4.50 4.77 2.71
N GLN A 97 4.73 5.95 2.14
CA GLN A 97 4.27 7.22 2.73
C GLN A 97 2.75 7.24 2.85
N LEU A 98 2.03 6.86 1.79
CA LEU A 98 0.57 6.79 1.79
C LEU A 98 0.04 5.83 2.87
N TYR A 99 0.72 4.69 3.07
CA TYR A 99 0.39 3.74 4.12
C TYR A 99 0.59 4.34 5.51
N VAL A 100 1.76 4.92 5.77
CA VAL A 100 2.09 5.56 7.06
C VAL A 100 1.09 6.68 7.37
N ASP A 101 0.78 7.53 6.40
CA ASP A 101 -0.19 8.63 6.57
C ASP A 101 -1.60 8.11 6.86
N SER A 102 -2.01 7.00 6.26
CA SER A 102 -3.30 6.37 6.54
C SER A 102 -3.35 5.78 7.95
N VAL A 103 -2.27 5.14 8.41
CA VAL A 103 -2.16 4.63 9.80
C VAL A 103 -2.17 5.78 10.81
N ILE A 104 -1.41 6.84 10.59
CA ILE A 104 -1.39 8.03 11.46
C ILE A 104 -2.80 8.63 11.57
N ARG A 105 -3.48 8.80 10.43
CA ARG A 105 -4.86 9.32 10.40
C ARG A 105 -5.83 8.39 11.13
N GLY A 106 -5.73 7.08 10.93
CA GLY A 106 -6.54 6.09 11.65
C GLY A 106 -6.34 6.16 13.16
N ASN A 107 -5.09 6.18 13.62
CA ASN A 107 -4.76 6.25 15.05
C ASN A 107 -5.24 7.56 15.69
N ALA A 108 -5.22 8.67 14.95
CA ALA A 108 -5.72 9.96 15.44
C ALA A 108 -7.25 9.98 15.68
N LEU A 109 -8.00 9.00 15.16
CA LEU A 109 -9.43 8.84 15.41
C LEU A 109 -9.72 8.08 16.71
N LEU A 110 -8.72 7.43 17.29
CA LEU A 110 -8.85 6.57 18.46
C LEU A 110 -8.55 7.35 19.74
N ARG A 111 -9.20 6.94 20.83
CA ARG A 111 -8.85 7.40 22.17
C ARG A 111 -7.62 6.64 22.67
N GLU A 112 -6.90 7.22 23.63
CA GLU A 112 -5.67 6.63 24.17
C GLU A 112 -5.90 5.22 24.73
N GLU A 113 -7.05 4.97 25.37
CA GLU A 113 -7.43 3.66 25.90
C GLU A 113 -7.76 2.61 24.82
N GLN A 114 -8.02 3.04 23.58
CA GLN A 114 -8.37 2.16 22.45
C GLN A 114 -7.11 1.68 21.70
N LEU A 115 -6.04 2.48 21.69
CA LEU A 115 -4.82 2.19 20.93
C LEU A 115 -4.19 0.82 21.30
N PRO A 116 -4.05 0.43 22.58
CA PRO A 116 -3.49 -0.88 22.94
C PRO A 116 -4.37 -2.05 22.51
N LEU A 117 -5.69 -1.85 22.39
CA LEU A 117 -6.65 -2.88 21.97
C LEU A 117 -6.62 -3.13 20.46
N CYS A 118 -5.99 -2.23 19.70
CA CYS A 118 -5.84 -2.34 18.26
C CYS A 118 -4.59 -3.14 17.86
N GLN A 119 -3.63 -3.32 18.77
CA GLN A 119 -2.39 -4.06 18.54
C GLN A 119 -2.61 -5.57 18.77
N THR A 120 -3.03 -6.30 17.73
CA THR A 120 -3.20 -7.77 17.77
C THR A 120 -2.49 -8.47 16.63
#